data_AF-A0A2E4I9M4-F1
#
_entry.id   AF-A0A2E4I9M4-F1
#
_cell.length_a   1.000
_cell.length_b   1.000
_cell.length_c   1.000
_cell.angle_alpha   90.00
_cell.angle_beta   90.00
_cell.angle_gamma   90.00
#
_symmetry.space_group_name_H-M   'P 1'
#
loop_
_entity.id
_entity.type
_entity.pdbx_description
1 polymer ?
#
loop_
_entity_poly.entity_id
_entity_poly.type
_entity_poly.pdbx_seq_one_letter_code
_entity_poly.pdbx_strand_id
1 'polypeptide(L)' 'MKAYILISFLLTEPVVYDDRDTCWEARDTINQSLSSAEPAVCIPQGRVTKDYTIEDFFDLVIRLENLPPLTASTEE' A
#
# COMPACT_ATOMS: atom_id res chain seq x y z
N MET A 1 -8.78 6.71 -14.61
CA MET A 1 -8.71 5.27 -14.27
C MET A 1 -8.26 5.15 -12.82
N LYS A 2 -8.81 4.20 -12.05
CA LYS A 2 -8.27 3.87 -10.72
C LYS A 2 -7.25 2.78 -10.97
N ALA A 3 -6.02 3.00 -10.56
CA ALA A 3 -4.96 2.01 -10.66
C ALA A 3 -4.52 1.64 -9.25
N TYR A 4 -3.83 0.51 -9.10
CA TYR A 4 -3.39 -0.04 -7.83
C TYR A 4 -1.93 -0.44 -7.96
N ILE A 5 -1.10 -0.08 -6.99
CA ILE A 5 0.32 -0.39 -6.99
C ILE A 5 0.57 -1.51 -5.98
N LEU A 6 1.25 -2.54 -6.44
CA LEU A 6 1.81 -3.60 -5.61
C LEU A 6 3.26 -3.27 -5.28
N ILE A 7 3.55 -3.16 -3.98
CA ILE A 7 4.89 -2.93 -3.43
C ILE A 7 5.30 -4.21 -2.69
N SER A 8 6.46 -4.75 -3.02
CA SER A 8 7.07 -5.89 -2.32
C SER A 8 8.58 -5.78 -2.44
N PHE A 9 9.31 -6.19 -1.40
CA PHE A 9 10.77 -6.27 -1.43
C PHE A 9 11.32 -7.23 -2.50
N LEU A 10 10.49 -8.16 -2.99
CA LEU A 10 10.86 -9.05 -4.09
C LEU A 10 10.84 -8.35 -5.45
N LEU A 11 10.10 -7.26 -5.58
CA LEU A 11 9.90 -6.57 -6.83
C LEU A 11 10.91 -5.42 -6.90
N THR A 12 11.78 -5.45 -7.90
CA THR A 12 12.69 -4.32 -8.18
C THR A 12 11.95 -3.06 -8.62
N GLU A 13 10.75 -3.21 -9.18
CA GLU A 13 9.89 -2.11 -9.61
C GLU A 13 8.43 -2.35 -9.16
N PRO A 14 7.70 -1.31 -8.73
CA PRO A 14 6.30 -1.44 -8.37
C PRO A 14 5.44 -1.87 -9.55
N VAL A 15 4.59 -2.87 -9.34
CA VAL A 15 3.68 -3.38 -10.39
C VAL A 15 2.35 -2.66 -10.30
N VAL A 16 1.82 -2.20 -11.44
CA VAL A 16 0.54 -1.47 -11.51
C VAL A 16 -0.55 -2.38 -12.05
N TYR A 17 -1.68 -2.41 -11.37
CA TYR A 17 -2.90 -3.12 -11.74
C TYR A 17 -4.04 -2.13 -11.98
N ASP A 18 -4.87 -2.38 -12.98
CA ASP A 18 -6.06 -1.56 -13.26
C ASP A 18 -7.24 -1.88 -12.34
N ASP A 19 -7.19 -3.02 -11.65
CA ASP A 19 -8.25 -3.55 -10.82
C ASP A 19 -7.75 -3.86 -9.41
N ARG A 20 -8.62 -3.59 -8.42
CA ARG A 20 -8.31 -3.77 -7.00
C ARG A 20 -8.09 -5.24 -6.67
N ASP A 21 -9.02 -6.07 -7.11
CA ASP A 21 -9.12 -7.46 -6.67
C ASP A 21 -7.91 -8.24 -7.19
N THR A 22 -7.47 -7.92 -8.42
CA THR A 22 -6.24 -8.48 -9.00
C THR A 22 -4.98 -8.11 -8.20
N CYS A 23 -4.88 -6.86 -7.74
CA CYS A 23 -3.73 -6.41 -6.93
C CYS A 23 -3.73 -7.02 -5.53
N TRP A 24 -4.92 -7.24 -4.94
CA TRP A 24 -5.06 -7.88 -3.64
C TRP A 24 -4.78 -9.38 -3.69
N GLU A 25 -5.20 -10.06 -4.75
CA GLU A 25 -4.88 -11.46 -4.98
C GLU A 25 -3.36 -11.66 -5.14
N ALA A 26 -2.69 -10.80 -5.90
CA ALA A 26 -1.24 -10.83 -6.05
C ALA A 26 -0.52 -10.60 -4.71
N ARG A 27 -0.98 -9.62 -3.91
CA ARG A 27 -0.49 -9.37 -2.55
C ARG A 27 -0.59 -10.62 -1.68
N ASP A 28 -1.76 -11.24 -1.65
CA ASP A 28 -2.02 -12.39 -0.78
C ASP A 28 -1.21 -13.61 -1.21
N THR A 29 -1.05 -13.82 -2.51
CA THR A 29 -0.18 -14.86 -3.05
C THR A 29 1.27 -14.67 -2.61
N ILE A 30 1.79 -13.45 -2.69
CA ILE A 30 3.16 -13.15 -2.26
C ILE A 30 3.31 -13.33 -0.75
N ASN A 31 2.37 -12.85 0.04
CA ASN A 31 2.39 -12.97 1.51
C ASN A 31 2.25 -14.41 2.00
N GLN A 32 1.49 -15.26 1.30
CA GLN A 32 1.37 -16.68 1.62
C GLN A 32 2.61 -17.46 1.20
N SER A 33 3.24 -17.06 0.09
CA SER A 33 4.44 -17.72 -0.44
C SER A 33 5.69 -17.38 0.37
N LEU A 34 5.65 -16.28 1.11
CA LEU A 34 6.79 -15.76 1.85
C LEU A 34 6.55 -15.80 3.35
N SER A 35 7.33 -16.61 4.04
CA SER A 35 7.54 -16.50 5.49
C SER A 35 8.49 -15.33 5.88
N SER A 36 8.81 -14.43 4.93
CA SER A 36 9.69 -13.29 5.19
C SER A 36 8.97 -12.19 5.97
N ALA A 37 9.74 -11.50 6.82
CA ALA A 37 9.25 -10.47 7.74
C ALA A 37 8.64 -9.23 7.05
N GLU A 38 8.78 -9.09 5.74
CA GLU A 38 8.36 -7.92 4.98
C GLU A 38 7.18 -8.26 4.06
N PRO A 39 5.95 -7.84 4.41
CA PRO A 39 4.76 -8.14 3.63
C PRO A 39 4.72 -7.34 2.33
N ALA A 40 4.18 -7.96 1.28
CA ALA A 40 3.70 -7.24 0.11
C ALA A 40 2.45 -6.42 0.47
N VAL A 41 2.34 -5.25 -0.13
CA VAL A 41 1.24 -4.30 0.10
C VAL A 41 0.68 -3.86 -1.25
N CYS A 42 -0.65 -3.93 -1.38
CA CYS A 42 -1.37 -3.31 -2.48
C CYS A 42 -2.01 -2.00 -2.02
N ILE A 43 -1.71 -0.90 -2.72
CA ILE A 43 -2.28 0.43 -2.44
C ILE A 43 -3.01 0.98 -3.66
N PRO A 44 -4.14 1.69 -3.48
CA PRO A 44 -4.75 2.44 -4.57
C PRO A 44 -3.77 3.53 -5.03
N GLN A 45 -3.40 3.50 -6.29
CA GLN A 45 -2.76 4.63 -6.95
C GLN A 45 -3.79 5.76 -6.97
N GLY A 46 -3.54 6.79 -6.17
CA GLY A 46 -4.29 8.03 -6.25
C GLY A 46 -4.29 8.57 -7.68
N ARG A 47 -5.14 9.57 -7.97
CA ARG A 47 -4.97 10.32 -9.21
C ARG A 47 -3.57 10.92 -9.16
N VAL A 48 -2.67 10.45 -10.02
CA VAL A 48 -1.35 11.06 -10.19
C VAL A 48 -1.58 12.45 -10.77
N THR A 49 -1.84 13.42 -9.90
CA THR A 49 -1.58 14.81 -10.20
C THR A 49 -0.06 14.92 -10.24
N LYS A 50 0.47 15.40 -11.36
CA LYS A 50 1.90 15.39 -11.69
C LYS A 50 2.77 16.22 -10.73
N ASP A 51 2.14 16.83 -9.73
CA ASP A 51 2.71 17.79 -8.78
C ASP A 51 2.67 17.24 -7.35
N TYR A 52 3.23 16.05 -7.12
CA TYR A 52 3.53 15.63 -5.74
C TYR A 52 4.78 16.36 -5.30
N THR A 53 4.60 17.31 -4.39
CA THR A 53 5.70 18.09 -3.82
C THR A 53 6.24 17.40 -2.57
N ILE A 54 7.44 17.77 -2.14
CA ILE A 54 8.02 17.30 -0.87
C ILE A 54 7.10 17.64 0.33
N GLU A 55 6.27 18.68 0.19
CA GLU A 55 5.32 19.13 1.20
C GLU A 55 4.22 18.08 1.42
N ASP A 56 3.74 17.41 0.36
CA ASP A 56 2.73 16.34 0.47
C ASP A 56 3.25 15.12 1.25
N PHE A 57 4.56 14.84 1.16
CA PHE A 57 5.20 13.77 1.94
C PHE A 57 5.25 14.13 3.42
N PHE A 58 5.62 15.36 3.78
CA PHE A 58 5.60 15.80 5.17
C PHE A 58 4.18 15.83 5.73
N ASP A 59 3.20 16.26 4.94
CA ASP A 59 1.78 16.23 5.31
C ASP A 59 1.28 14.81 5.60
N LEU A 60 1.71 13.82 4.82
CA LEU A 60 1.40 12.42 5.06
C LEU A 60 2.02 11.92 6.37
N VAL A 61 3.30 12.21 6.60
CA VAL A 61 4.01 11.82 7.84
C VAL A 61 3.33 12.42 9.07
N ILE A 62 3.01 13.71 9.04
CA ILE A 62 2.30 14.40 10.13
C ILE A 62 0.92 13.77 10.36
N ARG A 63 0.19 13.41 9.30
CA ARG A 63 -1.12 12.75 9.46
C ARG A 63 -0.99 11.37 10.09
N LEU A 64 0.04 10.60 9.73
CA LEU A 64 0.31 9.28 10.31
C LEU A 64 0.68 9.38 11.80
N GLU A 65 1.44 10.39 12.21
CA GLU A 65 1.74 10.65 13.63
C GLU A 65 0.50 11.00 14.46
N ASN A 66 -0.50 11.64 13.82
CA ASN A 66 -1.75 12.05 14.46
C ASN A 66 -2.88 11.04 14.31
N LEU A 67 -2.63 9.85 13.75
CA LEU A 67 -3.64 8.80 13.72
C LEU A 67 -3.86 8.27 15.14
N PRO A 68 -5.13 8.10 15.55
CA PRO A 68 -5.41 7.43 16.81
C PRO A 68 -4.78 6.03 16.78
N PRO A 69 -4.29 5.52 17.93
CA PRO A 69 -3.76 4.17 18.00
C PRO A 69 -4.83 3.22 17.45
N LEU A 70 -4.41 2.29 16.58
CA LEU A 70 -5.29 1.26 16.05
C LEU A 70 -5.92 0.57 17.26
N THR A 71 -7.19 0.84 17.53
CA THR A 71 -7.94 0.09 18.53
C THR A 71 -7.95 -1.32 17.98
N ALA A 72 -7.21 -2.23 18.63
CA ALA A 72 -7.31 -3.64 18.36
C ALA A 72 -8.80 -3.99 18.49
N SER A 73 -9.47 -4.18 17.35
CA SER A 73 -10.77 -4.81 17.32
C SER A 73 -10.53 -6.27 17.67
N THR A 74 -10.37 -6.53 18.96
CA THR A 74 -10.58 -7.83 19.55
C THR A 74 -12.04 -8.15 19.27
N GLU A 75 -12.27 -8.99 18.28
CA GLU A 75 -13.53 -9.70 18.12
C GLU A 75 -13.69 -10.62 19.35
N GLU A 76 -14.74 -10.38 20.14
CA GLU A 76 -15.40 -11.39 20.98
C GLU A 76 -16.83 -11.58 20.46
#